data_AF-A0A2D3RCJ2-F1
#
_entry.id   AF-A0A2D3RCJ2-F1
#
_cell.length_a   1.000
_cell.length_b   1.000
_cell.length_c   1.000
_cell.angle_alpha   90.00
_cell.angle_beta   90.00
_cell.angle_gamma   90.00
#
_symmetry.space_group_name_H-M   'P 1'
#
loop_
_entity.id
_entity.type
_entity.pdbx_description
1 polymer ?
#
loop_
_entity_poly.entity_id
_entity_poly.type
_entity_poly.pdbx_seq_one_letter_code
_entity_poly.pdbx_strand_id
1 'polypeptide(L)'
;MRKKKTKLNSKGRSVNEQFVKLPFWMLACPAYRSLKPGPRALLVEFHGRFNGRNNGSIIFSQRDMAREINISDRQTIAKYVRELEAAGFILAMQRGGFNQKSPTESRATEWALTMFAIGDKPADKTFMSWQPEKNNGTEKPTGREGKSIREVNKTVPAGFEGQEIPAVKGLSGTNSRAEFPSTYTSITIGRELN
;
A
#
# COMPACT_ATOMS: atom_id res chain seq x y z
N MET A 1 -11.02 -26.53 -21.21
CA MET A 1 -10.89 -26.82 -19.77
C MET A 1 -12.26 -26.75 -19.09
N ARG A 2 -12.73 -27.85 -18.48
CA ARG A 2 -14.05 -27.89 -17.81
C ARG A 2 -13.92 -27.27 -16.41
N LYS A 3 -14.56 -26.12 -16.15
CA LYS A 3 -14.56 -25.48 -14.83
C LYS A 3 -15.20 -26.45 -13.81
N LYS A 4 -14.43 -26.84 -12.79
CA LYS A 4 -14.93 -27.68 -11.67
C LYS A 4 -15.95 -26.83 -10.89
N LYS A 5 -17.20 -27.28 -10.79
CA LYS A 5 -18.23 -26.55 -10.00
C LYS A 5 -17.78 -26.47 -8.54
N THR A 6 -17.67 -25.24 -8.01
CA THR A 6 -17.39 -24.99 -6.60
C THR A 6 -18.47 -25.66 -5.76
N LYS A 7 -18.07 -26.52 -4.80
CA LYS A 7 -19.04 -27.10 -3.87
C LYS A 7 -19.66 -25.98 -3.04
N LEU A 8 -20.99 -25.89 -3.05
CA LEU A 8 -21.74 -25.02 -2.17
C LEU A 8 -21.92 -25.76 -0.83
N ASN A 9 -21.86 -25.04 0.29
CA ASN A 9 -22.23 -25.62 1.58
C ASN A 9 -23.75 -25.78 1.68
N SER A 10 -24.21 -26.44 2.75
CA SER A 10 -25.65 -26.61 3.03
C SER A 10 -26.44 -25.30 3.14
N LYS A 11 -25.77 -24.16 3.28
CA LYS A 11 -26.34 -22.80 3.33
C LYS A 11 -26.20 -22.05 1.99
N GLY A 12 -25.88 -22.74 0.90
CA GLY A 12 -25.78 -22.18 -0.45
C GLY A 12 -24.57 -21.25 -0.68
N ARG A 13 -23.62 -21.16 0.25
CA ARG A 13 -22.39 -20.35 0.07
C ARG A 13 -21.31 -21.16 -0.61
N SER A 14 -20.53 -20.49 -1.45
CA SER A 14 -19.27 -21.01 -1.99
C SER A 14 -18.36 -21.44 -0.84
N VAL A 15 -17.92 -22.71 -0.83
CA VAL A 15 -17.01 -23.21 0.21
C VAL A 15 -15.60 -22.65 0.05
N ASN A 16 -15.24 -22.22 -1.16
CA ASN A 16 -13.85 -21.93 -1.53
C ASN A 16 -13.56 -20.44 -1.81
N GLU A 17 -14.49 -19.54 -1.54
CA GLU A 17 -14.26 -18.12 -1.76
C GLU A 17 -13.55 -17.50 -0.55
N GLN A 18 -12.44 -16.81 -0.80
CA GLN A 18 -11.61 -16.19 0.24
C GLN A 18 -11.72 -14.68 0.13
N PHE A 19 -11.89 -14.04 1.29
CA PHE A 19 -12.01 -12.58 1.39
C PHE A 19 -10.99 -12.05 2.38
N VAL A 20 -10.36 -10.94 2.01
CA VAL A 20 -9.52 -10.17 2.91
C VAL A 20 -10.39 -9.17 3.67
N LYS A 21 -10.44 -9.31 4.99
CA LYS A 21 -11.13 -8.35 5.87
C LYS A 21 -10.15 -7.28 6.34
N LEU A 22 -10.41 -6.03 5.96
CA LEU A 22 -9.69 -4.85 6.43
C LEU A 22 -10.63 -4.07 7.37
N PRO A 23 -10.40 -4.08 8.69
CA PRO A 23 -11.23 -3.33 9.62
C PRO A 23 -11.12 -1.83 9.40
N PHE A 24 -12.25 -1.11 9.51
CA PHE A 24 -12.29 0.34 9.31
C PHE A 24 -11.33 1.10 10.22
N TRP A 25 -11.21 0.68 11.49
CA TRP A 25 -10.31 1.32 12.45
C TRP A 25 -8.84 1.22 12.04
N MET A 26 -8.44 0.15 11.33
CA MET A 26 -7.09 0.02 10.78
C MET A 26 -6.90 0.94 9.56
N LEU A 27 -7.91 1.08 8.70
CA LEU A 27 -7.86 2.00 7.57
C LEU A 27 -7.92 3.48 8.00
N ALA A 28 -8.48 3.77 9.16
CA ALA A 28 -8.60 5.11 9.72
C ALA A 28 -7.37 5.55 10.53
N CYS A 29 -6.47 4.62 10.91
CA CYS A 29 -5.35 4.97 11.78
C CYS A 29 -4.33 5.88 11.07
N PRO A 30 -3.63 6.75 11.81
CA PRO A 30 -2.63 7.65 11.25
C PRO A 30 -1.51 6.92 10.50
N ALA A 31 -1.09 5.76 11.01
CA ALA A 31 -0.07 4.92 10.37
C ALA A 31 -0.47 4.49 8.96
N TYR A 32 -1.72 4.05 8.78
CA TYR A 32 -2.19 3.64 7.44
C TYR A 32 -2.28 4.84 6.50
N ARG A 33 -2.70 5.99 7.04
CA ARG A 33 -2.88 7.23 6.27
C ARG A 33 -1.57 7.88 5.85
N SER A 34 -0.47 7.64 6.56
CA SER A 34 0.86 8.12 6.18
C SER A 34 1.52 7.28 5.08
N LEU A 35 1.14 6.00 4.93
CA LEU A 35 1.71 5.11 3.91
C LEU A 35 1.42 5.57 2.48
N LYS A 36 2.39 5.36 1.59
CA LYS A 36 2.21 5.53 0.13
C LYS A 36 1.29 4.41 -0.44
N PRO A 37 0.77 4.57 -1.67
CA PRO A 37 -0.09 3.55 -2.30
C PRO A 37 0.59 2.17 -2.44
N GLY A 38 1.89 2.12 -2.74
CA GLY A 38 2.64 0.87 -2.91
C GLY A 38 2.67 -0.01 -1.64
N PRO A 39 3.13 0.50 -0.49
CA PRO A 39 3.05 -0.21 0.79
C PRO A 39 1.63 -0.64 1.16
N ARG A 40 0.61 0.19 0.87
CA ARG A 40 -0.79 -0.17 1.12
C ARG A 40 -1.23 -1.38 0.30
N ALA A 41 -0.89 -1.42 -0.99
CA ALA A 41 -1.17 -2.57 -1.84
C ALA A 41 -0.47 -3.83 -1.31
N LEU A 42 0.80 -3.71 -0.92
CA LEU A 42 1.56 -4.82 -0.35
C LEU A 42 0.94 -5.34 0.96
N LEU A 43 0.42 -4.46 1.82
CA LEU A 43 -0.29 -4.85 3.04
C LEU A 43 -1.54 -5.70 2.75
N VAL A 44 -2.27 -5.39 1.68
CA VAL A 44 -3.43 -6.20 1.24
C VAL A 44 -2.97 -7.61 0.83
N GLU A 45 -1.85 -7.73 0.11
CA GLU A 45 -1.29 -9.04 -0.27
C GLU A 45 -0.84 -9.85 0.95
N PHE A 46 -0.27 -9.20 1.97
CA PHE A 46 0.03 -9.85 3.25
C PHE A 46 -1.23 -10.42 3.90
N HIS A 47 -2.32 -9.66 3.92
CA HIS A 47 -3.60 -10.16 4.42
C HIS A 47 -4.16 -11.29 3.57
N GLY A 48 -3.96 -11.27 2.25
CA GLY A 48 -4.37 -12.35 1.34
C GLY A 48 -3.64 -13.67 1.61
N ARG A 49 -2.37 -13.61 2.05
CA ARG A 49 -1.60 -14.79 2.44
C ARG A 49 -1.90 -15.30 3.85
N PHE A 50 -2.56 -14.49 4.68
CA PHE A 50 -2.92 -14.88 6.03
C PHE A 50 -4.18 -15.75 6.04
N ASN A 51 -4.07 -16.97 6.57
CA ASN A 51 -5.17 -17.94 6.59
C ASN A 51 -5.84 -18.10 7.97
N GLY A 52 -5.54 -17.20 8.92
CA GLY A 52 -6.04 -17.28 10.30
C GLY A 52 -5.14 -18.05 11.27
N ARG A 53 -4.27 -18.94 10.78
CA ARG A 53 -3.44 -19.84 11.61
C ARG A 53 -1.94 -19.69 11.37
N ASN A 54 -1.54 -19.19 10.21
CA ASN A 54 -0.15 -19.04 9.83
C ASN A 54 0.48 -17.71 10.26
N ASN A 55 -0.09 -16.99 11.23
CA ASN A 55 0.49 -15.73 11.67
C ASN A 55 1.86 -15.98 12.34
N GLY A 56 2.90 -15.35 11.82
CA GLY A 56 4.28 -15.55 12.27
C GLY A 56 5.10 -16.54 11.43
N SER A 57 4.44 -17.31 10.55
CA SER A 57 5.09 -18.17 9.55
C SER A 57 4.65 -17.83 8.14
N ILE A 58 4.24 -16.57 7.89
CA ILE A 58 3.87 -16.11 6.56
C ILE A 58 5.16 -15.99 5.75
N ILE A 59 5.38 -16.93 4.84
CA ILE A 59 6.51 -16.89 3.92
C ILE A 59 6.17 -15.93 2.79
N PHE A 60 6.88 -14.81 2.73
CA PHE A 60 6.74 -13.84 1.65
C PHE A 60 8.11 -13.29 1.28
N SER A 61 8.63 -13.72 0.12
CA SER A 61 9.93 -13.27 -0.39
C SER A 61 9.77 -11.95 -1.16
N GLN A 62 10.83 -11.14 -1.24
CA GLN A 62 10.80 -9.90 -2.04
C GLN A 62 10.47 -10.16 -3.52
N ARG A 63 10.85 -11.33 -4.06
CA ARG A 63 10.54 -11.72 -5.44
C ARG A 63 9.05 -12.04 -5.61
N ASP A 64 8.47 -12.73 -4.64
CA ASP A 64 7.03 -12.98 -4.64
C ASP A 64 6.26 -11.67 -4.50
N MET A 65 6.66 -10.80 -3.56
CA MET A 65 6.03 -9.49 -3.37
C MET A 65 6.04 -8.67 -4.65
N ALA A 66 7.19 -8.61 -5.33
CA ALA A 66 7.36 -7.97 -6.63
C ALA A 66 6.37 -8.49 -7.68
N ARG A 67 6.17 -9.82 -7.72
CA ARG A 67 5.20 -10.46 -8.62
C ARG A 67 3.76 -10.10 -8.26
N GLU A 68 3.36 -10.22 -6.99
CA GLU A 68 1.96 -10.01 -6.59
C GLU A 68 1.53 -8.55 -6.81
N ILE A 69 2.38 -7.58 -6.49
CA ILE A 69 2.06 -6.14 -6.69
C ILE A 69 2.48 -5.61 -8.06
N ASN A 70 2.95 -6.48 -8.96
CA ASN A 70 3.36 -6.17 -10.33
C ASN A 70 4.40 -5.03 -10.44
N ILE A 71 5.48 -5.12 -9.66
CA ILE A 71 6.62 -4.19 -9.71
C ILE A 71 7.89 -4.97 -9.97
N SER A 72 8.66 -4.57 -10.99
CA SER A 72 9.91 -5.24 -11.36
C SER A 72 11.10 -4.88 -10.44
N ASP A 73 11.11 -3.67 -9.86
CA ASP A 73 12.21 -3.21 -9.02
C ASP A 73 12.14 -3.74 -7.58
N ARG A 74 13.11 -4.60 -7.24
CA ARG A 74 13.27 -5.18 -5.91
C ARG A 74 13.65 -4.15 -4.84
N GLN A 75 14.37 -3.09 -5.19
CA GLN A 75 14.76 -2.06 -4.21
C GLN A 75 13.55 -1.28 -3.72
N THR A 76 12.61 -0.99 -4.62
CA THR A 76 11.33 -0.38 -4.27
C THR A 76 10.52 -1.26 -3.33
N ILE A 77 10.43 -2.58 -3.58
CA ILE A 77 9.79 -3.53 -2.66
C ILE A 77 10.45 -3.50 -1.28
N ALA A 78 11.78 -3.52 -1.21
CA ALA A 78 12.50 -3.45 0.06
C ALA A 78 12.20 -2.16 0.83
N LYS A 79 12.00 -1.01 0.14
CA LYS A 79 11.54 0.23 0.77
C LYS A 79 10.13 0.10 1.31
N TYR A 80 9.20 -0.50 0.56
CA TYR A 80 7.82 -0.67 1.02
C TYR A 80 7.72 -1.58 2.23
N VAL A 81 8.49 -2.66 2.27
CA VAL A 81 8.58 -3.54 3.44
C VAL A 81 9.10 -2.78 4.66
N ARG A 82 10.14 -1.95 4.50
CA ARG A 82 10.65 -1.10 5.59
C ARG A 82 9.61 -0.08 6.07
N GLU A 83 8.87 0.55 5.15
CA GLU A 83 7.80 1.49 5.51
C GLU A 83 6.69 0.79 6.32
N LEU A 84 6.32 -0.45 5.96
CA LEU A 84 5.32 -1.24 6.70
C LEU A 84 5.83 -1.71 8.08
N GLU A 85 7.09 -2.11 8.17
CA GLU A 85 7.75 -2.52 9.43
C GLU A 85 7.86 -1.32 10.37
N ALA A 86 8.31 -0.17 9.87
CA ALA A 86 8.40 1.07 10.65
C ALA A 86 7.04 1.61 11.11
N ALA A 87 6.00 1.46 10.28
CA ALA A 87 4.63 1.80 10.66
C ALA A 87 4.01 0.79 11.64
N GLY A 88 4.65 -0.36 11.89
CA GLY A 88 4.19 -1.36 12.85
C GLY A 88 3.08 -2.28 12.32
N PHE A 89 2.89 -2.42 11.01
CA PHE A 89 1.88 -3.34 10.45
C PHE A 89 2.39 -4.78 10.35
N ILE A 90 3.69 -4.94 10.05
CA ILE A 90 4.34 -6.24 9.88
C ILE A 90 5.53 -6.37 10.82
N LEU A 91 5.83 -7.60 11.22
CA LEU A 91 7.00 -7.95 12.01
C LEU A 91 7.72 -9.14 11.35
N ALA A 92 9.03 -9.02 11.15
CA ALA A 92 9.85 -10.15 10.72
C ALA A 92 10.12 -11.06 11.93
N MET A 93 9.53 -12.25 11.96
CA MET A 93 9.75 -13.22 13.04
C MET A 93 11.11 -13.90 12.89
N GLN A 94 11.42 -14.34 11.67
CA GLN A 94 12.70 -14.93 11.33
C GLN A 94 13.16 -14.34 10.01
N ARG A 95 14.23 -13.54 10.06
CA ARG A 95 14.85 -13.00 8.84
C ARG A 95 15.56 -14.13 8.10
N GLY A 96 15.16 -14.33 6.85
CA GLY A 96 15.78 -15.28 5.95
C GLY A 96 17.19 -14.85 5.57
N GLY A 97 18.13 -15.80 5.55
CA GLY A 97 19.46 -15.62 5.01
C GLY A 97 19.63 -16.47 3.76
N PHE A 98 20.43 -16.02 2.79
CA PHE A 98 20.87 -16.87 1.68
C PHE A 98 22.26 -17.38 2.01
N ASN A 99 22.36 -18.57 2.62
CA ASN A 99 23.63 -19.23 2.84
C ASN A 99 23.87 -20.26 1.74
N GLN A 100 24.85 -20.00 0.89
CA GLN A 100 25.19 -20.85 -0.25
C GLN A 100 25.83 -22.19 0.18
N LYS A 101 26.40 -22.24 1.40
CA LYS A 101 27.04 -23.42 1.97
C LYS A 101 26.07 -24.34 2.73
N SER A 102 24.92 -23.82 3.14
CA SER A 102 23.85 -24.57 3.80
C SER A 102 22.51 -24.25 3.12
N PRO A 103 22.21 -24.88 1.97
CA PRO A 103 20.94 -24.67 1.26
C PRO A 103 19.71 -24.92 2.14
N THR A 104 19.81 -25.84 3.11
CA THR A 104 18.77 -26.13 4.10
C THR A 104 18.49 -24.96 5.06
N GLU A 105 19.47 -24.09 5.29
CA GLU A 105 19.35 -22.89 6.12
C GLU A 105 18.95 -21.66 5.29
N SER A 106 18.95 -21.77 3.95
CA SER A 106 18.47 -20.72 3.05
C SER A 106 16.94 -20.61 3.11
N ARG A 107 16.44 -20.03 4.20
CA ARG A 107 15.02 -19.86 4.46
C ARG A 107 14.55 -18.50 3.96
N ALA A 108 13.31 -18.45 3.49
CA ALA A 108 12.64 -17.18 3.24
C ALA A 108 12.26 -16.52 4.58
N THR A 109 12.16 -15.19 4.57
CA THR A 109 11.72 -14.46 5.76
C THR A 109 10.29 -14.84 6.13
N GLU A 110 10.10 -15.18 7.40
CA GLU A 110 8.80 -15.46 7.99
C GLU A 110 8.27 -14.18 8.64
N TRP A 111 7.05 -13.81 8.26
CA TRP A 111 6.40 -12.57 8.67
C TRP A 111 5.19 -12.83 9.56
N ALA A 112 4.92 -11.86 10.45
CA ALA A 112 3.68 -11.75 11.21
C ALA A 112 2.97 -10.43 10.90
N LEU A 113 1.65 -10.47 10.91
CA LEU A 113 0.80 -9.28 10.97
C LEU A 113 0.54 -8.96 12.44
N THR A 114 0.94 -7.76 12.86
CA THR A 114 0.82 -7.30 14.26
C THR A 114 -0.64 -7.13 14.71
N MET A 115 -1.57 -7.05 13.75
CA MET A 115 -3.01 -6.95 14.00
C MET A 115 -3.62 -8.23 14.57
N PHE A 116 -3.01 -9.39 14.30
CA PHE A 116 -3.50 -10.69 14.72
C PHE A 116 -2.61 -11.27 15.82
N ALA A 117 -3.17 -12.18 16.62
CA ALA A 117 -2.40 -12.91 17.63
C ALA A 117 -1.31 -13.75 16.96
N ILE A 118 -0.16 -13.88 17.62
CA ILE A 118 0.99 -14.66 17.14
C ILE A 118 1.19 -15.81 18.14
N GLY A 119 0.74 -17.01 17.78
CA GLY A 119 0.70 -18.13 18.72
C GLY A 119 -0.11 -17.78 19.96
N ASP A 120 0.49 -17.92 21.14
CA ASP A 120 -0.13 -17.61 22.43
C ASP A 120 -0.08 -16.13 22.81
N LYS A 121 0.61 -15.30 22.01
CA LYS A 121 0.75 -13.86 22.29
C LYS A 121 -0.44 -13.09 21.72
N PRO A 122 -1.06 -12.18 22.50
CA PRO A 122 -2.13 -11.33 21.99
C PRO A 122 -1.63 -10.41 20.86
N ALA A 123 -2.58 -9.90 20.07
CA ALA A 123 -2.27 -8.95 19.00
C ALA A 123 -1.73 -7.63 19.55
N ASP A 124 -0.51 -7.27 19.16
CA ASP A 124 0.22 -6.10 19.66
C ASP A 124 -0.30 -4.78 19.05
N LYS A 125 -0.81 -4.83 17.81
CA LYS A 125 -1.37 -3.67 17.07
C LYS A 125 -0.51 -2.40 17.18
N THR A 126 0.81 -2.54 17.09
CA THR A 126 1.79 -1.46 17.28
C THR A 126 1.56 -0.24 16.37
N PHE A 127 0.96 -0.43 15.19
CA PHE A 127 0.56 0.66 14.32
C PHE A 127 -0.48 1.64 14.90
N MET A 128 -1.20 1.26 15.97
CA MET A 128 -2.19 2.13 16.62
C MET A 128 -1.54 3.20 17.50
N SER A 129 -0.35 2.95 18.05
CA SER A 129 0.42 3.92 18.83
C SER A 129 1.41 4.72 17.99
N TRP A 130 1.49 4.43 16.68
CA TRP A 130 2.37 5.13 15.75
C TRP A 130 2.03 6.62 15.68
N GLN A 131 3.06 7.46 15.70
CA GLN A 131 2.95 8.90 15.51
C GLN A 131 3.80 9.33 14.31
N PRO A 132 3.34 10.30 13.51
CA PRO A 132 4.20 10.88 12.50
C PRO A 132 5.39 11.54 13.18
N GLU A 133 6.59 11.27 12.65
CA GLU A 133 7.79 11.99 13.08
C GLU A 133 7.50 13.48 13.00
N LYS A 134 7.67 14.17 14.13
CA LYS A 134 7.55 15.63 14.14
C LYS A 134 8.72 16.13 13.30
N ASN A 135 8.41 16.70 12.14
CA ASN A 135 9.40 17.42 11.33
C ASN A 135 9.89 18.64 12.13
N ASN A 136 10.80 18.42 13.08
CA ASN A 136 11.62 19.49 13.64
C ASN A 136 12.50 19.96 12.47
N GLY A 137 12.18 21.14 11.93
CA GLY A 137 12.68 21.67 10.66
C GLY A 137 14.19 21.96 10.61
N THR A 138 14.99 20.92 10.67
CA THR A 138 16.45 20.86 10.45
C THR A 138 16.66 19.46 9.90
N GLU A 139 16.86 19.21 8.60
CA GLU A 139 17.89 19.77 7.73
C GLU A 139 17.43 19.72 6.26
N LYS A 140 17.82 20.73 5.46
CA LYS A 140 17.73 20.68 3.99
C LYS A 140 18.46 19.43 3.50
N PRO A 141 17.88 18.58 2.61
CA PRO A 141 18.67 17.57 1.94
C PRO A 141 19.77 18.27 1.14
N THR A 142 21.02 18.04 1.53
CA THR A 142 22.19 18.44 0.75
C THR A 142 22.05 17.84 -0.65
N GLY A 143 22.12 18.72 -1.65
CA GLY A 143 21.75 18.41 -3.02
C GLY A 143 22.50 17.19 -3.56
N ARG A 144 21.77 16.17 -3.98
CA ARG A 144 22.22 15.37 -5.11
C ARG A 144 21.89 16.18 -6.35
N GLU A 145 22.92 16.69 -7.01
CA GLU A 145 22.84 17.33 -8.32
C GLU A 145 21.97 16.49 -9.25
N GLY A 146 20.75 16.97 -9.47
CA GLY A 146 19.90 16.44 -10.52
C GLY A 146 20.59 16.71 -11.85
N LYS A 147 20.95 15.66 -12.59
CA LYS A 147 21.36 15.80 -13.98
C LYS A 147 20.25 16.56 -14.71
N SER A 148 20.60 17.77 -15.12
CA SER A 148 19.78 18.68 -15.93
C SER A 148 19.03 17.90 -17.01
N ILE A 149 17.71 18.08 -17.04
CA ILE A 149 16.89 17.73 -18.19
C ILE A 149 17.43 18.59 -19.33
N ARG A 150 18.10 17.96 -20.30
CA ARG A 150 18.53 18.65 -21.52
C ARG A 150 17.29 19.24 -22.17
N GLU A 151 17.30 20.55 -22.30
CA GLU A 151 16.33 21.34 -23.05
C GLU A 151 16.24 20.75 -24.47
N VAL A 152 15.11 20.11 -24.78
CA VAL A 152 14.85 19.60 -26.13
C VAL A 152 14.57 20.83 -27.00
N ASN A 153 15.58 21.24 -27.76
CA ASN A 153 15.47 22.32 -28.74
C ASN A 153 14.26 22.10 -29.64
N LYS A 154 13.29 23.02 -29.59
CA LYS A 154 12.24 23.18 -30.59
C LYS A 154 12.88 23.62 -31.90
N THR A 155 13.35 22.65 -32.69
CA THR A 155 13.64 22.87 -34.11
C THR A 155 12.57 22.12 -34.87
N VAL A 156 11.55 22.84 -35.32
CA VAL A 156 10.52 22.31 -36.22
C VAL A 156 11.21 22.10 -37.57
N PRO A 157 11.20 20.88 -38.16
CA PRO A 157 11.72 20.70 -39.50
C PRO A 157 10.88 21.49 -40.50
N ALA A 158 11.55 22.31 -41.31
CA ALA A 158 10.94 23.02 -42.42
C ALA A 158 10.36 22.00 -43.42
N GLY A 159 9.03 22.01 -43.61
CA GLY A 159 8.38 21.16 -44.61
C GLY A 159 6.96 20.66 -44.31
N PHE A 160 6.30 21.07 -43.22
CA PHE A 160 4.87 20.77 -43.03
C PHE A 160 4.02 21.95 -43.53
N GLU A 161 3.67 21.89 -44.82
CA GLU A 161 2.60 22.70 -45.40
C GLU A 161 1.29 22.42 -44.65
N GLY A 162 0.62 23.49 -44.23
CA GLY A 162 -0.51 23.44 -43.31
C GLY A 162 -1.74 22.77 -43.91
N GLN A 163 -2.31 21.83 -43.16
CA GLN A 163 -3.73 21.50 -43.26
C GLN A 163 -4.41 22.01 -41.99
N GLU A 164 -5.29 23.00 -42.15
CA GLU A 164 -6.00 23.67 -41.06
C GLU A 164 -6.82 22.66 -40.23
N ILE A 165 -6.62 22.67 -38.92
CA ILE A 165 -7.49 21.96 -37.97
C ILE A 165 -8.70 22.87 -37.72
N PRO A 166 -9.95 22.43 -37.97
CA PRO A 166 -11.11 23.29 -37.76
C PRO A 166 -11.30 23.61 -36.28
N ALA A 167 -11.61 24.88 -36.01
CA ALA A 167 -11.81 25.41 -34.67
C ALA A 167 -12.96 24.70 -33.93
N VAL A 168 -12.66 24.10 -32.78
CA VAL A 168 -13.68 23.59 -31.85
C VAL A 168 -14.32 24.79 -31.16
N LYS A 169 -15.53 25.15 -31.61
CA LYS A 169 -16.35 26.19 -30.98
C LYS A 169 -16.89 25.70 -29.64
N GLY A 170 -16.58 26.45 -28.59
CA GLY A 170 -17.34 26.43 -27.33
C GLY A 170 -16.59 25.80 -26.15
N LEU A 171 -15.88 26.64 -25.41
CA LEU A 171 -15.89 26.73 -23.94
C LEU A 171 -14.90 27.83 -23.55
N SER A 172 -15.41 29.07 -23.56
CA SER A 172 -14.80 30.19 -22.90
C SER A 172 -14.99 30.07 -21.39
N GLY A 173 -13.95 30.33 -20.61
CA GLY A 173 -14.15 30.97 -19.31
C GLY A 173 -13.51 30.29 -18.10
N THR A 174 -12.44 30.94 -17.65
CA THR A 174 -12.12 31.26 -16.25
C THR A 174 -11.67 30.14 -15.31
N ASN A 175 -10.38 30.24 -15.00
CA ASN A 175 -9.68 29.60 -13.91
C ASN A 175 -10.19 30.19 -12.57
N SER A 176 -11.09 29.50 -11.87
CA SER A 176 -11.53 29.88 -10.53
C SER A 176 -11.25 28.76 -9.53
N ARG A 177 -10.48 29.13 -8.49
CA ARG A 177 -10.22 28.40 -7.23
C ARG A 177 -11.42 27.55 -6.80
N ALA A 178 -11.27 26.22 -6.83
CA ALA A 178 -12.24 25.33 -6.21
C ALA A 178 -12.15 25.47 -4.68
N GLU A 179 -13.06 26.23 -4.11
CA GLU A 179 -13.38 26.21 -2.68
C GLU A 179 -14.16 24.91 -2.40
N PHE A 180 -13.60 24.04 -1.56
CA PHE A 180 -14.32 22.87 -1.06
C PHE A 180 -15.28 23.33 0.05
N PRO A 181 -16.61 23.11 -0.08
CA PRO A 181 -17.54 23.45 0.98
C PRO A 181 -17.30 22.56 2.21
N SER A 182 -16.93 23.22 3.30
CA SER A 182 -16.95 22.70 4.66
C SER A 182 -18.40 22.53 5.12
N THR A 183 -18.90 21.30 5.14
CA THR A 183 -20.09 20.95 5.94
C THR A 183 -19.79 19.73 6.79
N TYR A 184 -19.12 19.99 7.91
CA TYR A 184 -19.16 19.14 9.09
C TYR A 184 -20.55 19.33 9.73
N THR A 185 -21.42 18.35 9.61
CA THR A 185 -22.65 18.30 10.42
C THR A 185 -22.30 17.66 11.75
N SER A 186 -22.28 18.46 12.80
CA SER A 186 -22.21 18.01 14.19
C SER A 186 -23.52 17.31 14.57
N ILE A 187 -23.46 16.04 14.96
CA ILE A 187 -24.56 15.38 15.67
C ILE A 187 -24.44 15.77 17.14
N THR A 188 -25.27 16.71 17.57
CA THR A 188 -25.51 17.06 18.97
C THR A 188 -26.39 15.98 19.58
N ILE A 189 -25.85 15.14 20.46
CA ILE A 189 -26.65 14.27 21.32
C ILE A 189 -27.05 15.10 22.55
N GLY A 190 -28.29 15.58 22.54
CA GLY A 190 -28.92 16.21 23.69
C GLY A 190 -29.23 15.19 24.78
N ARG A 191 -28.64 15.41 25.97
CA ARG A 191 -29.16 14.97 27.27
C ARG A 191 -30.45 15.73 27.54
N GLU A 192 -31.53 15.04 27.89
CA GLU A 192 -32.48 15.55 28.87
C GLU A 192 -32.95 14.42 29.80
N LEU A 193 -33.13 14.84 31.04
CA LEU A 193 -33.53 14.08 32.22
C LEU A 193 -35.06 14.01 32.27
N ASN A 194 -35.59 12.85 32.65
CA ASN A 194 -36.62 12.73 33.68
C ASN A 194 -36.65 11.29 34.20
#